data_AF-A0A059LFH4-F1
#
_entry.id   AF-A0A059LFH4-F1
#
_cell.length_a   1.000
_cell.length_b   1.000
_cell.length_c   1.000
_cell.angle_alpha   90.00
_cell.angle_beta   90.00
_cell.angle_gamma   90.00
#
_symmetry.space_group_name_H-M   'P 1'
#
loop_
_entity.id
_entity.type
_entity.pdbx_description
1 polymer ?
#
loop_
_entity_poly.entity_id
_entity_poly.type
_entity_poly.pdbx_seq_one_letter_code
_entity_poly.pdbx_strand_id
1 'polypeptide(L)'
;AALRERESALLTTHLLREDIEKKGAAARGLEEAGALRLGGSTAKAKRVAQLQDEVAAAEAALTVADAEYARVKARNVEELERWSAAKARDYKAMAGAFANVCFKYEERSKEILQATVEEADLATSSA
;
A
#
# COMPACT_ATOMS: atom_id res chain seq x y z
N ALA A 1 -3.25 -2.03 6.48
CA ALA A 1 -2.34 -3.19 6.48
C ALA A 1 -1.38 -3.14 5.29
N ALA A 2 -1.89 -3.16 4.05
CA ALA A 2 -1.10 -3.11 2.80
C ALA A 2 -0.04 -1.99 2.74
N LEU A 3 -0.39 -0.74 3.06
CA LEU A 3 0.57 0.37 3.04
C LEU A 3 1.72 0.19 4.03
N ARG A 4 1.39 -0.19 5.28
CA ARG A 4 2.37 -0.43 6.35
C ARG A 4 3.33 -1.57 6.02
N GLU A 5 2.82 -2.64 5.39
CA GLU A 5 3.66 -3.76 4.94
C GLU A 5 4.65 -3.33 3.84
N ARG A 6 4.20 -2.50 2.89
CA ARG A 6 5.09 -1.90 1.88
C ARG A 6 6.16 -1.01 2.51
N GLU A 7 5.77 -0.17 3.47
CA GLU A 7 6.71 0.69 4.19
C GLU A 7 7.75 -0.12 4.96
N SER A 8 7.32 -1.19 5.63
CA SER A 8 8.22 -2.11 6.33
C SER A 8 9.22 -2.77 5.38
N ALA A 9 8.76 -3.30 4.24
CA ALA A 9 9.63 -3.93 3.24
C ALA A 9 10.62 -2.93 2.61
N LEU A 10 10.18 -1.69 2.36
CA LEU A 10 11.04 -0.62 1.88
C LEU A 10 12.12 -0.27 2.90
N LEU A 11 11.73 -0.16 4.18
CA LEU A 11 12.66 0.13 5.27
C LEU A 11 13.75 -0.95 5.38
N THR A 12 13.38 -2.23 5.30
CA THR A 12 14.35 -3.35 5.30
C THR A 12 15.37 -3.19 4.16
N THR A 13 14.90 -2.85 2.96
CA THR A 13 15.77 -2.62 1.80
C THR A 13 16.76 -1.48 2.04
N HIS A 14 16.28 -0.35 2.60
CA HIS A 14 17.14 0.79 2.92
C HIS A 14 18.18 0.46 3.99
N LEU A 15 17.78 -0.22 5.06
CA LEU A 15 18.70 -0.60 6.14
C LEU A 15 19.81 -1.53 5.63
N LEU A 16 19.50 -2.47 4.74
CA LEU A 16 20.51 -3.35 4.14
C LEU A 16 21.49 -2.57 3.24
N ARG A 17 21.00 -1.61 2.45
CA ARG A 17 21.87 -0.74 1.63
C ARG A 17 22.82 0.10 2.49
N GLU A 18 22.29 0.70 3.56
CA GLU A 18 23.13 1.45 4.49
C GLU A 18 24.18 0.57 5.17
N ASP A 19 23.82 -0.67 5.54
CA ASP A 19 24.73 -1.61 6.18
C ASP A 19 25.86 -2.04 5.23
N ILE A 20 25.53 -2.32 3.96
CA ILE A 20 26.50 -2.60 2.89
C ILE A 20 27.46 -1.42 2.72
N GLU A 21 26.94 -0.20 2.62
CA GLU A 21 27.77 1.01 2.45
C GLU A 21 28.72 1.23 3.64
N LYS A 22 28.20 1.12 4.87
CA LYS A 22 28.98 1.32 6.11
C LYS A 22 30.09 0.27 6.24
N LYS A 23 29.78 -1.01 6.02
CA LYS A 23 30.77 -2.10 6.09
C LYS A 23 31.79 -2.02 4.95
N GLY A 24 31.35 -1.70 3.74
CA GLY A 24 32.24 -1.50 2.59
C GLY A 24 33.20 -0.33 2.80
N ALA A 25 32.73 0.79 3.37
CA ALA A 25 33.58 1.92 3.73
C ALA A 25 34.59 1.55 4.82
N ALA A 26 34.17 0.80 5.84
CA ALA A 26 35.06 0.32 6.90
C ALA A 26 36.15 -0.63 6.36
N ALA A 27 35.80 -1.53 5.42
CA ALA A 27 36.76 -2.42 4.77
C ALA A 27 37.82 -1.63 3.98
N ARG A 28 37.39 -0.69 3.13
CA ARG A 28 38.29 0.18 2.35
C ARG A 28 39.23 0.99 3.25
N GLY A 29 38.71 1.58 4.32
CA GLY A 29 39.54 2.34 5.26
C GLY A 29 40.62 1.48 5.95
N LEU A 30 40.32 0.21 6.24
CA LEU A 30 41.31 -0.72 6.81
C LEU A 30 42.37 -1.16 5.78
N GLU A 31 41.99 -1.35 4.53
CA GLU A 31 42.90 -1.65 3.41
C GLU A 31 43.89 -0.50 3.18
N GLU A 32 43.39 0.73 3.06
CA GLU A 32 44.21 1.94 2.90
C GLU A 32 45.19 2.13 4.07
N ALA A 33 44.72 1.99 5.31
CA ALA A 33 45.55 2.08 6.50
C ALA A 33 46.51 0.88 6.67
N GLY A 34 46.31 -0.22 5.94
CA GLY A 34 47.20 -1.37 5.87
C GLY A 34 48.31 -1.18 4.84
N ALA A 35 47.97 -0.63 3.67
CA ALA A 35 48.88 -0.38 2.56
C ALA A 35 50.01 0.61 2.90
N LEU A 36 49.75 1.55 3.82
CA LEU A 36 50.74 2.55 4.27
C LEU A 36 51.83 1.98 5.20
N ARG A 37 51.79 0.70 5.58
CA ARG A 37 52.78 0.06 6.47
C ARG A 37 53.52 -1.06 5.77
N LEU A 38 54.84 -0.90 5.59
CA LEU A 38 55.74 -1.98 5.15
C LEU A 38 55.61 -3.19 6.10
N GLY A 39 55.23 -4.34 5.56
CA GLY A 39 55.06 -5.61 6.27
C GLY A 39 53.60 -6.06 6.51
N GLY A 40 52.62 -5.15 6.44
CA GLY A 40 51.19 -5.47 6.60
C GLY A 40 50.80 -6.03 7.97
N SER A 41 49.57 -5.80 8.43
CA SER A 41 49.04 -6.44 9.65
C SER A 41 48.12 -7.59 9.27
N THR A 42 48.50 -8.83 9.57
CA THR A 42 47.67 -10.04 9.35
C THR A 42 46.30 -9.94 10.03
N ALA A 43 46.23 -9.30 11.19
CA ALA A 43 44.97 -9.01 11.88
C ALA A 43 44.06 -8.07 11.08
N LYS A 44 44.61 -7.01 10.46
CA LYS A 44 43.84 -6.11 9.59
C LYS A 44 43.34 -6.83 8.34
N ALA A 45 44.20 -7.64 7.69
CA ALA A 45 43.80 -8.43 6.52
C ALA A 45 42.65 -9.40 6.84
N LYS A 46 42.71 -10.08 8.00
CA LYS A 46 41.61 -10.94 8.47
C LYS A 46 40.33 -10.15 8.70
N ARG A 47 40.40 -8.94 9.28
CA ARG A 47 39.22 -8.11 9.52
C ARG A 47 38.60 -7.58 8.23
N VAL A 48 39.43 -7.23 7.24
CA VAL A 48 38.97 -6.85 5.90
C VAL A 48 38.19 -8.00 5.25
N ALA A 49 38.77 -9.20 5.23
CA ALA A 49 38.09 -10.38 4.67
C ALA A 49 36.76 -10.65 5.37
N GLN A 50 36.72 -10.56 6.70
CA GLN A 50 35.47 -10.71 7.45
C GLN A 50 34.42 -9.65 7.06
N LEU A 51 34.81 -8.38 6.91
CA LEU A 51 33.88 -7.33 6.49
C LEU A 51 33.38 -7.55 5.06
N GLN A 52 34.23 -8.07 4.16
CA GLN A 52 33.83 -8.44 2.80
C GLN A 52 32.83 -9.60 2.79
N ASP A 53 33.04 -10.62 3.63
CA ASP A 53 32.08 -11.72 3.81
C ASP A 53 30.73 -11.21 4.35
N GLU A 54 30.76 -10.30 5.34
CA GLU A 54 29.57 -9.66 5.89
C GLU A 54 28.84 -8.80 4.84
N VAL A 55 29.57 -8.11 3.95
CA VAL A 55 29.00 -7.36 2.82
C VAL A 55 28.33 -8.29 1.82
N ALA A 56 29.00 -9.38 1.41
CA ALA A 56 28.45 -10.36 0.48
C ALA A 56 27.15 -10.99 1.02
N ALA A 57 27.11 -11.31 2.31
CA ALA A 57 25.90 -11.79 2.96
C ALA A 57 24.77 -10.74 2.96
N ALA A 58 25.10 -9.47 3.22
CA ALA A 58 24.13 -8.38 3.18
C ALA A 58 23.59 -8.09 1.77
N GLU A 59 24.43 -8.22 0.72
CA GLU A 59 24.03 -8.11 -0.69
C GLU A 59 23.07 -9.23 -1.11
N ALA A 60 23.33 -10.46 -0.67
CA ALA A 60 22.42 -11.58 -0.87
C ALA A 60 21.06 -11.33 -0.18
N ALA A 61 21.08 -10.84 1.06
CA ALA A 61 19.88 -10.46 1.79
C ALA A 61 19.13 -9.30 1.11
N LEU A 62 19.85 -8.31 0.57
CA LEU A 62 19.27 -7.17 -0.16
C LEU A 62 18.54 -7.65 -1.42
N THR A 63 19.12 -8.59 -2.16
CA THR A 63 18.48 -9.18 -3.35
C THR A 63 17.12 -9.79 -3.01
N VAL A 64 17.03 -10.52 -1.90
CA VAL A 64 15.77 -11.11 -1.42
C VAL A 64 14.80 -10.01 -0.93
N ALA A 65 15.30 -9.01 -0.21
CA ALA A 65 14.48 -7.89 0.28
C ALA A 65 13.89 -7.05 -0.86
N ASP A 66 14.66 -6.76 -1.91
CA ASP A 66 14.19 -6.04 -3.10
C ASP A 66 13.11 -6.84 -3.85
N ALA A 67 13.27 -8.16 -3.97
CA ALA A 67 12.27 -9.05 -4.57
C ALA A 67 10.96 -9.06 -3.75
N GLU A 68 11.06 -9.12 -2.43
CA GLU A 68 9.91 -9.08 -1.53
C GLU A 68 9.20 -7.72 -1.58
N TYR A 69 9.96 -6.62 -1.59
CA TYR A 69 9.41 -5.28 -1.76
C TYR A 69 8.64 -5.14 -3.08
N ALA A 70 9.18 -5.66 -4.19
CA ALA A 70 8.51 -5.66 -5.48
C ALA A 70 7.21 -6.47 -5.45
N ARG A 71 7.23 -7.65 -4.81
CA ARG A 71 6.05 -8.51 -4.63
C ARG A 71 4.95 -7.82 -3.84
N VAL A 72 5.29 -7.21 -2.70
CA VAL A 72 4.34 -6.46 -1.86
C VAL A 72 3.78 -5.25 -2.62
N LYS A 73 4.62 -4.53 -3.37
CA LYS A 73 4.20 -3.41 -4.20
C LYS A 73 3.17 -3.83 -5.25
N ALA A 74 3.42 -4.93 -5.98
CA ALA A 74 2.50 -5.45 -6.99
C ALA A 74 1.15 -5.85 -6.37
N ARG A 75 1.19 -6.64 -5.27
CA ARG A 75 -0.03 -7.05 -4.54
C ARG A 75 -0.86 -5.86 -4.07
N ASN A 76 -0.22 -4.79 -3.60
CA ASN A 76 -0.92 -3.58 -3.16
C ASN A 76 -1.63 -2.85 -4.30
N VAL A 77 -1.07 -2.85 -5.52
CA VAL A 77 -1.72 -2.28 -6.71
C VAL A 77 -2.97 -3.08 -7.05
N GLU A 78 -2.87 -4.41 -7.09
CA GLU A 78 -4.02 -5.28 -7.34
C GLU A 78 -5.12 -5.11 -6.29
N GLU A 79 -4.76 -4.99 -5.02
CA GLU A 79 -5.74 -4.74 -3.94
C GLU A 79 -6.41 -3.38 -4.09
N LEU A 80 -5.66 -2.34 -4.50
CA LEU A 80 -6.22 -1.01 -4.72
C LEU A 80 -7.22 -1.01 -5.88
N GLU A 81 -6.90 -1.69 -6.98
CA GLU A 81 -7.79 -1.86 -8.13
C GLU A 81 -9.05 -2.64 -7.75
N ARG A 82 -8.90 -3.78 -7.04
CA ARG A 82 -10.05 -4.55 -6.53
C ARG A 82 -10.93 -3.73 -5.59
N TRP A 83 -10.32 -2.98 -4.68
CA TRP A 83 -11.04 -2.12 -3.75
C TRP A 83 -11.80 -1.01 -4.48
N SER A 84 -11.17 -0.38 -5.47
CA SER A 84 -11.80 0.67 -6.29
C SER A 84 -13.00 0.13 -7.07
N ALA A 85 -12.85 -1.04 -7.70
CA ALA A 85 -13.94 -1.71 -8.41
C ALA A 85 -15.09 -2.10 -7.46
N ALA A 86 -14.78 -2.64 -6.28
CA ALA A 86 -15.77 -2.95 -5.26
C ALA A 86 -16.52 -1.70 -4.80
N LYS A 87 -15.81 -0.60 -4.52
CA LYS A 87 -16.41 0.68 -4.14
C LYS A 87 -17.34 1.24 -5.21
N ALA A 88 -16.93 1.21 -6.48
CA ALA A 88 -17.77 1.67 -7.58
C ALA A 88 -19.06 0.87 -7.70
N ARG A 89 -18.98 -0.47 -7.56
CA ARG A 89 -20.14 -1.36 -7.56
C ARG A 89 -21.08 -1.07 -6.39
N ASP A 90 -20.54 -0.96 -5.18
CA ASP A 90 -21.33 -0.74 -3.97
C ASP A 90 -22.02 0.63 -4.00
N TYR A 91 -21.33 1.67 -4.48
CA TYR A 91 -21.92 2.99 -4.69
C TYR A 91 -23.05 2.94 -5.72
N LYS A 92 -22.85 2.26 -6.86
CA LYS A 92 -23.89 2.09 -7.87
C LYS A 92 -25.13 1.39 -7.32
N ALA A 93 -24.94 0.34 -6.51
CA ALA A 93 -26.03 -0.37 -5.86
C ALA A 93 -26.78 0.55 -4.87
N MET A 94 -26.06 1.30 -4.04
CA MET A 94 -26.64 2.26 -3.10
C MET A 94 -27.44 3.36 -3.81
N ALA A 95 -26.87 3.94 -4.88
CA ALA A 95 -27.53 4.97 -5.67
C ALA A 95 -28.80 4.45 -6.35
N GLY A 96 -28.77 3.22 -6.90
CA GLY A 96 -29.94 2.58 -7.49
C GLY A 96 -31.05 2.32 -6.46
N ALA A 97 -30.68 1.83 -5.27
CA ALA A 97 -31.62 1.62 -4.17
C ALA A 97 -32.25 2.95 -3.71
N PHE A 98 -31.43 4.00 -3.57
CA PHE A 98 -31.90 5.33 -3.22
C PHE A 98 -32.89 5.89 -4.25
N ALA A 99 -32.55 5.84 -5.54
CA ALA A 99 -33.43 6.30 -6.61
C ALA A 99 -34.78 5.55 -6.61
N ASN A 100 -34.76 4.23 -6.37
CA ASN A 100 -35.98 3.43 -6.26
C ASN A 100 -36.84 3.83 -5.05
N VAL A 101 -36.22 4.15 -3.91
CA VAL A 101 -36.95 4.66 -2.74
C VAL A 101 -37.60 6.00 -3.04
N CYS A 102 -36.87 6.94 -3.66
CA CYS A 102 -37.43 8.22 -4.08
C CYS A 102 -38.60 8.04 -5.06
N PHE A 103 -38.43 7.19 -6.07
CA PHE A 103 -39.50 6.92 -7.04
C PHE A 103 -40.78 6.42 -6.36
N LYS A 104 -40.66 5.42 -5.48
CA LYS A 104 -41.82 4.88 -4.73
C LYS A 104 -42.46 5.90 -3.80
N TYR A 105 -41.66 6.76 -3.18
CA TYR A 105 -42.17 7.84 -2.35
C TYR A 105 -43.00 8.84 -3.16
N GLU A 106 -42.52 9.23 -4.34
CA GLU A 106 -43.24 10.13 -5.25
C GLU A 106 -44.53 9.48 -5.78
N GLU A 107 -44.48 8.20 -6.18
CA GLU A 107 -45.68 7.44 -6.56
C GLU A 107 -46.71 7.46 -5.43
N ARG A 108 -46.29 7.16 -4.20
CA ARG A 108 -47.19 7.16 -3.06
C ARG A 108 -47.76 8.56 -2.76
N SER A 109 -46.95 9.59 -2.89
CA SER A 109 -47.38 10.97 -2.69
C SER A 109 -48.43 11.39 -3.72
N LYS A 110 -48.22 11.00 -4.98
CA LYS A 110 -49.19 11.22 -6.06
C LYS A 110 -50.52 10.52 -5.77
N GLU A 111 -50.50 9.24 -5.39
CA GLU A 111 -51.71 8.48 -5.05
C GLU A 111 -52.53 9.17 -3.95
N ILE A 112 -51.85 9.61 -2.89
CA ILE A 112 -52.50 10.32 -1.77
C ILE A 112 -53.12 11.63 -2.25
N LEU A 113 -52.38 12.43 -3.04
CA LEU A 113 -52.89 13.69 -3.58
C LEU A 113 -54.11 13.48 -4.47
N GLN A 114 -54.09 12.47 -5.34
CA GLN A 114 -55.23 12.13 -6.20
C GLN A 114 -56.47 11.78 -5.36
N ALA A 115 -56.32 10.92 -4.36
CA ALA A 115 -57.41 10.58 -3.45
C ALA A 115 -57.99 11.81 -2.74
N THR A 116 -57.12 12.73 -2.27
CA THR A 116 -57.60 13.96 -1.61
C THR A 116 -58.37 14.90 -2.54
N VAL A 117 -58.01 14.94 -3.83
CA VAL A 117 -58.76 15.73 -4.83
C VAL A 117 -60.11 15.10 -5.11
N GLU A 118 -60.16 13.78 -5.32
CA GLU A 118 -61.41 13.05 -5.55
C GLU A 118 -62.39 13.21 -4.37
N GLU A 119 -61.91 13.14 -3.13
CA GLU A 119 -62.72 13.39 -1.94
C GLU A 119 -63.28 14.82 -1.89
N ALA A 120 -62.48 15.82 -2.27
CA ALA A 120 -62.90 17.22 -2.31
C ALA A 120 -63.96 17.49 -3.39
N ASP A 121 -63.82 16.86 -4.56
CA ASP A 121 -64.77 16.96 -5.68
C ASP A 121 -66.12 16.31 -5.33
N LEU A 122 -66.10 15.19 -4.62
CA LEU A 122 -67.32 14.54 -4.12
C LEU A 122 -68.03 15.40 -3.06
N ALA A 123 -67.26 15.98 -2.13
CA ALA A 123 -67.83 16.86 -1.10
C ALA A 123 -68.51 18.09 -1.71
N THR A 124 -67.91 18.70 -2.74
CA THR A 124 -68.48 19.87 -3.43
C THR A 124 -69.64 19.54 -4.36
N SER A 125 -69.73 18.33 -4.93
CA SER A 125 -70.90 17.90 -5.73
C SER A 125 -72.11 17.47 -4.86
N SER A 126 -71.90 17.24 -3.56
CA SER A 126 -72.95 16.85 -2.61
C SER A 126 -73.57 18.01 -1.81
N ALA A 127 -73.02 19.22 -1.96
CA ALA A 127 -73.45 20.46 -1.33
C ALA A 127 -74.27 21.33 -2.30
#